data_AF-A0A671MSI5-F1
#
_entry.id   AF-A0A671MSI5-F1
#
_cell.length_a   1.000
_cell.length_b   1.000
_cell.length_c   1.000
_cell.angle_alpha   90.00
_cell.angle_beta   90.00
_cell.angle_gamma   90.00
#
_symmetry.space_group_name_H-M   'P 1'
#
loop_
_entity.id
_entity.type
_entity.pdbx_description
1 polymer ?
#
loop_
_entity_poly.entity_id
_entity_poly.type
_entity_poly.pdbx_seq_one_letter_code
_entity_poly.pdbx_strand_id
1 'polypeptide(L)'
;DIQETTVWKRYSDFKKLHQNLWQIHRNLYGQSELFPLFAKAKVFGRFGESVIEKRRQCSEDLLQFSANIPALYGSQYILEFFKVCFHLYVLPPIPGPLLPRLLSQARQPAVESSW
;
A
#
# COMPACT_ATOMS: atom_id res chain seq x y z
N ASP A 1 0.23 19.24 -21.20
CA ASP A 1 -0.59 19.21 -19.98
C ASP A 1 0.01 18.17 -19.04
N ILE A 2 0.50 18.57 -17.86
CA ILE A 2 1.12 17.66 -16.88
C ILE A 2 0.04 17.29 -15.87
N GLN A 3 -0.31 16.01 -15.80
CA GLN A 3 -1.34 15.51 -14.89
C GLN A 3 -0.69 15.01 -13.60
N GLU A 4 -0.99 15.65 -12.48
CA GLU A 4 -0.51 15.24 -11.15
C GLU A 4 -1.56 14.36 -10.46
N THR A 5 -1.14 13.22 -9.89
CA THR A 5 -2.02 12.32 -9.15
C THR A 5 -1.38 11.92 -7.83
N THR A 6 -2.04 12.23 -6.71
CA THR A 6 -1.62 11.80 -5.37
C THR A 6 -2.38 10.54 -4.96
N VAL A 7 -1.65 9.46 -4.64
CA VAL A 7 -2.24 8.21 -4.13
C VAL A 7 -1.61 7.77 -2.82
N TRP A 8 -2.46 7.25 -1.92
CA TRP A 8 -2.02 6.69 -0.65
C TRP A 8 -1.99 5.16 -0.74
N LYS A 9 -0.79 4.57 -0.58
CA LYS A 9 -0.58 3.12 -0.71
C LYS A 9 0.14 2.55 0.50
N ARG A 10 -0.23 1.32 0.87
CA ARG A 10 0.44 0.60 1.96
C ARG A 10 1.70 -0.07 1.41
N TYR A 11 2.67 -0.31 2.29
CA TYR A 11 3.90 -1.03 1.91
C TYR A 11 3.64 -2.43 1.30
N SER A 12 2.54 -3.08 1.70
CA SER A 12 2.09 -4.34 1.09
C SER A 12 1.75 -4.19 -0.39
N ASP A 13 1.20 -3.05 -0.81
CA ASP A 13 0.85 -2.78 -2.20
C ASP A 13 2.11 -2.61 -3.03
N PHE A 14 3.10 -1.87 -2.52
CA PHE A 14 4.43 -1.78 -3.15
C PHE A 14 5.11 -3.14 -3.29
N LYS A 15 4.99 -4.02 -2.28
CA LYS A 15 5.53 -5.38 -2.36
C LYS A 15 4.87 -6.21 -3.46
N LYS A 16 3.54 -6.11 -3.61
CA LYS A 16 2.81 -6.79 -4.70
C LYS A 16 3.19 -6.21 -6.06
N LEU A 17 3.26 -4.89 -6.17
CA LEU A 17 3.70 -4.20 -7.39
C LEU A 17 5.10 -4.66 -7.79
N HIS A 18 6.05 -4.68 -6.86
CA HIS A 18 7.41 -5.17 -7.07
C HIS A 18 7.43 -6.57 -7.67
N GLN A 19 6.68 -7.52 -7.10
CA GLN A 19 6.60 -8.89 -7.58
C GLN A 19 6.05 -8.98 -9.01
N ASN A 20 4.96 -8.26 -9.31
CA ASN A 20 4.36 -8.25 -10.63
C ASN A 20 5.31 -7.64 -11.68
N LEU A 21 5.92 -6.50 -11.36
CA LEU A 21 6.88 -5.84 -12.25
C LEU A 21 8.13 -6.68 -12.48
N TRP A 22 8.64 -7.34 -11.43
CA TRP A 22 9.77 -8.25 -11.55
C TRP A 22 9.47 -9.41 -12.49
N GLN A 23 8.25 -9.95 -12.44
CA GLN A 23 7.83 -11.03 -13.32
C GLN A 23 7.77 -10.58 -14.79
N ILE A 24 7.20 -9.40 -15.07
CA ILE A 24 7.19 -8.82 -16.43
C ILE A 24 8.62 -8.54 -16.89
N HIS A 25 9.41 -7.87 -16.05
CA HIS A 25 10.78 -7.50 -16.37
C HIS A 25 11.64 -8.72 -16.70
N ARG A 26 11.55 -9.78 -15.89
CA ARG A 26 12.23 -11.05 -16.15
C ARG A 26 11.78 -11.70 -17.46
N ASN A 27 10.50 -11.59 -17.81
CA ASN A 27 9.97 -12.14 -19.06
C ASN A 27 10.46 -11.35 -20.29
N LEU A 28 10.63 -10.02 -20.17
CA LEU A 28 11.06 -9.15 -21.26
C LEU A 28 12.59 -9.11 -21.45
N TYR A 29 13.33 -8.97 -20.36
CA TYR A 29 14.79 -8.71 -20.36
C TYR A 29 15.61 -9.89 -19.80
N GLY A 30 14.97 -10.99 -19.43
CA GLY A 30 15.63 -12.16 -18.87
C GLY A 30 16.29 -11.87 -17.51
N GLN A 31 17.52 -12.33 -17.33
CA GLN A 31 18.34 -12.13 -16.13
C GLN A 31 19.40 -11.02 -16.28
N SER A 32 19.47 -10.33 -17.43
CA SER A 32 20.58 -9.41 -17.72
C SER A 32 20.48 -8.06 -17.01
N GLU A 33 19.28 -7.56 -16.73
CA GLU A 33 19.11 -6.22 -16.16
C GLU A 33 18.75 -6.28 -14.66
N LEU A 34 19.48 -5.52 -13.84
CA LEU A 34 19.39 -5.54 -12.39
C LEU A 34 18.11 -4.83 -11.91
N PHE A 35 17.09 -5.61 -11.57
CA PHE A 35 15.87 -5.09 -10.96
C PHE A 35 16.15 -4.61 -9.51
N PRO A 36 15.60 -3.46 -9.07
CA PRO A 36 15.86 -2.93 -7.74
C PRO A 36 15.49 -3.93 -6.65
N LEU A 37 16.40 -4.11 -5.69
CA LEU A 37 16.21 -5.02 -4.58
C LEU A 37 15.17 -4.44 -3.61
N PHE A 38 14.07 -5.17 -3.41
CA PHE A 38 13.08 -4.77 -2.41
C PHE A 38 13.58 -5.12 -1.01
N ALA A 39 13.55 -4.14 -0.08
CA ALA A 39 13.97 -4.35 1.29
C ALA A 39 13.24 -5.57 1.92
N LYS A 40 14.03 -6.58 2.31
CA LYS A 40 13.54 -7.75 3.03
C LYS A 40 12.87 -7.31 4.33
N ALA A 41 11.77 -7.97 4.67
CA ALA A 41 11.02 -7.67 5.88
C ALA A 41 11.91 -7.86 7.12
N LYS A 42 12.23 -6.76 7.81
CA LYS A 42 12.89 -6.80 9.11
C LYS A 42 11.82 -7.01 10.18
N VAL A 43 11.91 -8.14 10.90
CA VAL A 43 10.92 -8.57 11.90
C VAL A 43 11.03 -7.74 13.19
N PHE A 44 12.21 -7.22 13.51
CA PHE A 44 12.44 -6.32 14.63
C PHE A 44 12.47 -4.84 14.20
N GLY A 45 11.79 -3.98 14.97
CA GLY A 45 11.77 -2.53 14.72
C GLY A 45 10.91 -2.12 13.53
N ARG A 46 9.78 -2.78 13.28
CA ARG A 46 8.87 -2.51 12.14
C ARG A 46 8.31 -1.08 12.04
N PHE A 47 8.45 -0.31 13.11
CA PHE A 47 8.11 1.12 13.23
C PHE A 47 9.35 2.01 13.52
N GLY A 48 10.55 1.44 13.52
CA GLY A 48 11.76 2.21 13.68
C GLY A 48 11.97 3.12 12.48
N GLU A 49 12.40 4.35 12.72
CA GLU A 49 12.64 5.37 11.70
C GLU A 49 13.53 4.86 10.56
N SER A 50 14.62 4.16 10.90
CA SER A 50 15.51 3.52 9.91
C SER A 50 14.80 2.49 9.01
N VAL A 51 13.77 1.81 9.51
CA VAL A 51 12.97 0.86 8.72
C VAL A 51 11.97 1.61 7.85
N ILE A 52 11.35 2.68 8.36
CA ILE A 52 10.43 3.51 7.59
C ILE A 52 11.17 4.17 6.43
N GLU A 53 12.33 4.78 6.69
CA GLU A 53 13.12 5.46 5.67
C GLU A 53 13.63 4.47 4.61
N LYS A 54 14.08 3.28 5.02
CA LYS A 54 14.49 2.25 4.06
C LYS A 54 13.34 1.75 3.18
N ARG A 55 12.11 1.71 3.72
CA ARG A 55 10.91 1.40 2.93
C ARG A 55 10.57 2.53 1.98
N ARG A 56 10.72 3.80 2.39
CA ARG A 56 10.54 4.97 1.53
C ARG A 56 11.49 4.90 0.34
N GLN A 57 12.78 4.71 0.60
CA GLN A 57 13.80 4.65 -0.44
C GLN A 57 13.56 3.49 -1.42
N CYS A 58 13.33 2.27 -0.92
CA CYS A 58 13.06 1.13 -1.82
C CYS A 58 11.79 1.30 -2.67
N SER A 59 10.76 1.94 -2.13
CA SER A 59 9.54 2.25 -2.89
C SER A 59 9.80 3.30 -3.97
N GLU A 60 10.57 4.35 -3.64
CA GLU A 60 10.97 5.40 -4.58
C GLU A 60 11.83 4.83 -5.72
N ASP A 61 12.87 4.06 -5.39
CA ASP A 61 13.74 3.41 -6.37
C ASP A 61 12.95 2.50 -7.32
N LEU A 62 11.98 1.74 -6.79
CA LEU A 62 11.10 0.89 -7.58
C LEU A 62 10.24 1.70 -8.55
N LEU A 63 9.60 2.77 -8.08
CA LEU A 63 8.76 3.61 -8.92
C LEU A 63 9.58 4.27 -10.01
N GLN A 64 10.75 4.83 -9.66
CA GLN A 64 11.63 5.49 -10.61
C GLN A 64 12.17 4.51 -11.65
N PHE A 65 12.58 3.31 -11.24
CA PHE A 65 12.97 2.25 -12.17
C PHE A 65 11.84 1.87 -13.13
N SER A 66 10.62 1.69 -12.60
CA SER A 66 9.45 1.34 -13.41
C SER A 66 9.05 2.45 -14.39
N ALA A 67 9.25 3.71 -14.02
CA ALA A 67 8.98 4.87 -14.87
C ALA A 67 10.04 5.04 -15.98
N ASN A 68 11.28 4.64 -15.73
CA ASN A 68 12.36 4.66 -16.73
C ASN A 68 12.20 3.57 -17.81
N ILE A 69 11.42 2.52 -17.56
CA ILE A 69 11.20 1.43 -18.51
C ILE A 69 9.78 1.54 -19.10
N PRO A 70 9.63 1.91 -20.38
CA PRO A 70 8.32 2.10 -21.01
C PRO A 70 7.41 0.88 -20.91
N ALA A 71 7.98 -0.33 -21.00
CA ALA A 71 7.24 -1.59 -20.90
C ALA A 71 6.66 -1.86 -19.50
N LEU A 72 7.30 -1.35 -18.44
CA LEU A 72 6.80 -1.44 -17.07
C LEU A 72 5.80 -0.33 -16.78
N TYR A 73 6.12 0.91 -17.19
CA TYR A 73 5.25 2.07 -16.99
C TYR A 73 3.88 1.91 -17.66
N GLY A 74 3.85 1.38 -18.88
CA GLY A 74 2.62 1.07 -19.60
C GLY A 74 1.88 -0.20 -19.12
N SER A 75 2.40 -0.89 -18.10
CA SER A 75 1.76 -2.12 -17.62
C SER A 75 0.47 -1.83 -16.87
N GLN A 76 -0.49 -2.75 -16.97
CA GLN A 76 -1.73 -2.69 -16.20
C GLN A 76 -1.47 -2.54 -14.69
N TYR A 77 -0.38 -3.12 -14.16
CA TYR A 77 -0.06 -3.06 -12.73
C TYR A 77 0.30 -1.65 -12.27
N ILE A 78 1.06 -0.87 -13.05
CA ILE A 78 1.36 0.53 -12.74
C ILE A 78 0.08 1.36 -12.85
N LEU A 79 -0.68 1.18 -13.93
CA LEU A 79 -1.94 1.90 -14.11
C LEU A 79 -2.92 1.62 -12.96
N GLU A 80 -3.09 0.36 -12.55
CA GLU A 80 -3.93 0.00 -11.40
C GLU A 80 -3.36 0.51 -10.08
N PHE A 81 -2.03 0.48 -9.92
CA PHE A 81 -1.38 1.04 -8.74
C PHE A 81 -1.75 2.51 -8.57
N PHE A 82 -1.67 3.34 -9.62
CA PHE A 82 -2.05 4.75 -9.54
C PHE A 82 -3.57 5.01 -9.63
N LYS A 83 -4.38 4.08 -10.16
CA LYS A 83 -5.84 4.24 -10.25
C LYS A 83 -6.60 3.92 -8.96
N VAL A 84 -6.12 2.96 -8.15
CA VAL A 84 -6.88 2.47 -6.97
C VAL A 84 -6.71 3.43 -5.78
N CYS A 85 -7.30 4.62 -5.87
CA CYS A 85 -7.51 5.50 -4.72
C CYS A 85 -9.00 5.74 -4.41
N PHE A 86 -9.91 5.30 -5.29
CA PHE A 86 -11.35 5.59 -5.16
C PHE A 86 -12.25 4.40 -4.80
N HIS A 87 -11.80 3.15 -4.90
CA HIS A 87 -12.69 1.99 -4.69
C HIS A 87 -12.86 1.52 -3.24
N LEU A 88 -12.07 2.03 -2.28
CA LEU A 88 -12.24 1.69 -0.85
C LEU A 88 -13.11 2.68 -0.06
N TYR A 89 -13.64 3.72 -0.72
CA TYR A 89 -14.60 4.66 -0.11
C TYR A 89 -16.01 4.54 -0.69
N VAL A 90 -16.28 3.61 -1.60
CA VAL A 90 -17.64 3.12 -1.78
C VAL A 90 -17.83 1.99 -0.77
N LEU A 91 -17.93 2.38 0.51
CA LEU A 91 -18.56 1.50 1.49
C LEU A 91 -19.93 1.16 0.88
N PRO A 92 -20.32 -0.11 0.70
CA PRO A 92 -21.69 -0.41 0.34
C PRO A 92 -22.59 0.31 1.36
N PRO A 93 -23.68 0.98 0.94
CA PRO A 93 -24.59 1.61 1.88
C PRO A 93 -25.01 0.52 2.86
N ILE A 94 -24.69 0.72 4.14
CA ILE A 94 -25.09 -0.20 5.20
C ILE A 94 -26.60 -0.33 5.09
N PRO A 95 -27.17 -1.52 4.78
CA PRO A 95 -28.61 -1.69 4.86
C PRO A 95 -28.95 -1.62 6.35
N GLY A 96 -29.58 -0.53 6.80
CA GLY A 96 -30.27 -0.53 8.08
C GLY A 96 -31.47 -1.49 8.04
N PRO A 97 -32.00 -1.96 9.18
CA PRO A 97 -31.75 -1.50 10.55
C PRO A 97 -31.33 -2.66 11.50
N LEU A 98 -30.12 -2.62 12.05
CA LEU A 98 -29.72 -3.49 13.18
C LEU A 98 -29.25 -2.71 14.41
N LEU A 99 -29.68 -1.44 14.55
CA LEU A 99 -29.21 -0.56 15.61
C LEU A 99 -29.90 -0.61 16.99
N PRO A 100 -30.85 -1.50 17.39
CA PRO A 100 -31.34 -1.41 18.77
C PRO A 100 -30.42 -2.02 19.85
N ARG A 101 -29.40 -2.85 19.53
CA ARG A 101 -28.77 -3.69 20.57
C ARG A 101 -27.41 -3.24 21.12
N LEU A 102 -26.71 -2.31 20.47
CA LEU A 102 -25.36 -1.91 20.92
C LEU A 102 -25.31 -0.64 21.78
N LEU A 103 -26.39 0.15 21.83
CA LEU A 103 -26.45 1.32 22.72
C LEU A 103 -26.73 0.95 24.19
N SER A 104 -27.19 -0.28 24.47
CA SER A 104 -27.53 -0.70 25.84
C SER A 104 -26.31 -1.10 26.68
N GLN A 105 -25.12 -1.30 26.07
CA GLN A 105 -23.94 -1.81 26.78
C GLN A 105 -22.79 -0.80 26.93
N ALA A 106 -22.91 0.40 26.33
CA ALA A 106 -21.86 1.43 26.36
C ALA A 106 -22.15 2.58 27.36
N ARG A 107 -22.89 2.30 28.44
CA ARG A 107 -23.01 3.25 29.56
C ARG A 107 -22.71 2.57 30.89
N GLN A 108 -21.44 2.37 31.18
CA GLN A 108 -20.93 2.55 32.54
C GLN A 108 -19.60 3.31 32.49
N PRO A 109 -19.55 4.57 32.97
CA PRO A 109 -18.29 5.22 33.26
C PRO A 109 -17.69 4.56 34.51
N ALA A 110 -16.49 3.98 34.38
CA ALA A 110 -15.69 3.60 35.52
C ALA A 110 -15.12 4.86 36.17
N VAL A 111 -15.88 5.44 37.10
CA VAL A 111 -15.37 6.30 38.16
C VAL A 111 -16.22 6.02 39.38
N GLU A 112 -15.65 5.34 40.37
CA GLU A 112 -15.74 5.76 41.77
C GLU A 112 -14.75 4.94 42.61
N SER A 113 -13.77 5.67 43.13
CA SER A 113 -12.99 5.35 44.30
C SER A 113 -13.91 5.25 45.53
N SER A 114 -13.62 4.35 46.48
CA SER A 114 -13.64 4.59 47.94
C SER A 114 -14.18 3.40 48.77
N TRP A 115 -13.37 3.05 49.77
CA TRP A 115 -13.51 2.10 50.90
C TRP A 115 -13.26 0.62 50.63
#